data_AF-A0A9D1THA3-F1
#
_entry.id   AF-A0A9D1THA3-F1
#
_cell.length_a   1.000
_cell.length_b   1.000
_cell.length_c   1.000
_cell.angle_alpha   90.00
_cell.angle_beta   90.00
_cell.angle_gamma   90.00
#
_symmetry.space_group_name_H-M   'P 1'
#
loop_
_entity.id
_entity.type
_entity.pdbx_description
1 polymer ?
#
loop_
_entity_poly.entity_id
_entity_poly.type
_entity_poly.pdbx_seq_one_letter_code
_entity_poly.pdbx_strand_id
1 'polypeptide(L)' 'MNEYTKKKLLIVAALIILIFFVWLVIYGQSQTGSWSGLGTQMIGLCGILALLYIYNKPYSK' A
#
# COMPACT_ATOMS: atom_id res chain seq x y z
N MET A 1 -15.06 -22.09 -3.49
CA MET A 1 -15.17 -20.62 -3.67
C MET A 1 -14.87 -20.29 -5.13
N ASN A 2 -15.79 -19.61 -5.82
CA ASN A 2 -15.70 -19.35 -7.25
C ASN A 2 -14.43 -18.54 -7.62
N GLU A 3 -13.83 -18.80 -8.78
CA GLU A 3 -12.60 -18.15 -9.27
C GLU A 3 -12.78 -16.61 -9.37
N TYR A 4 -13.97 -16.19 -9.79
CA TYR A 4 -14.38 -14.79 -9.86
C TYR A 4 -14.44 -14.13 -8.48
N THR A 5 -14.95 -14.86 -7.47
CA THR A 5 -15.02 -14.38 -6.09
C THR A 5 -13.63 -14.22 -5.49
N LYS A 6 -12.70 -15.14 -5.78
CA LYS A 6 -11.29 -15.06 -5.35
C LYS A 6 -10.60 -13.81 -5.92
N LYS A 7 -10.75 -13.54 -7.23
CA LYS A 7 -10.17 -12.35 -7.86
C LYS A 7 -10.73 -11.06 -7.29
N LYS A 8 -12.06 -10.96 -7.11
CA LYS A 8 -12.68 -9.79 -6.47
C LYS A 8 -12.16 -9.58 -5.05
N LEU A 9 -12.04 -10.65 -4.26
CA LEU A 9 -11.52 -10.57 -2.90
C LEU A 9 -10.08 -10.03 -2.87
N LEU A 10 -9.22 -10.51 -3.76
CA LEU A 10 -7.83 -10.02 -3.87
C LEU A 10 -7.76 -8.54 -4.25
N ILE A 11 -8.61 -8.09 -5.17
CA ILE A 11 -8.66 -6.66 -5.57
C ILE A 11 -9.12 -5.80 -4.39
N VAL A 12 -10.17 -6.22 -3.69
CA VAL A 12 -10.67 -5.48 -2.51
C VAL A 12 -9.62 -5.45 -1.41
N ALA A 13 -8.93 -6.56 -1.15
CA ALA A 13 -7.85 -6.61 -0.18
C ALA A 13 -6.69 -5.68 -0.57
N ALA A 14 -6.27 -5.68 -1.85
CA ALA A 14 -5.24 -4.78 -2.35
C ALA A 14 -5.62 -3.30 -2.19
N LEU A 15 -6.88 -2.95 -2.45
CA LEU A 15 -7.39 -1.58 -2.26
C LEU A 15 -7.35 -1.16 -0.78
N ILE A 16 -7.76 -2.03 0.14
CA ILE A 16 -7.71 -1.74 1.58
C ILE A 16 -6.25 -1.51 2.02
N ILE A 17 -5.34 -2.36 1.57
CA ILE A 17 -3.91 -2.24 1.90
C ILE A 17 -3.32 -0.95 1.30
N LEU A 18 -3.71 -0.58 0.08
CA LEU A 18 -3.29 0.69 -0.53
C LEU A 18 -3.77 1.90 0.32
N ILE A 19 -5.05 1.91 0.72
CA ILE A 19 -5.60 2.98 1.57
C ILE A 19 -4.85 3.04 2.90
N PHE A 20 -4.53 1.89 3.51
CA PHE A 20 -3.76 1.82 4.74
C PHE A 20 -2.36 2.45 4.59
N PHE A 21 -1.63 2.15 3.51
CA PHE A 21 -0.32 2.75 3.28
C PHE A 21 -0.38 4.25 2.99
N VAL A 22 -1.41 4.71 2.25
CA VAL A 22 -1.66 6.15 2.05
C VAL A 22 -1.95 6.83 3.39
N TRP A 23 -2.78 6.22 4.24
CA TRP A 23 -3.05 6.73 5.57
C TRP A 23 -1.79 6.79 6.45
N LEU A 24 -0.89 5.80 6.37
CA LEU A 24 0.42 5.83 7.03
C LEU A 24 1.27 7.03 6.63
N VAL A 25 1.29 7.39 5.34
CA VAL A 25 2.00 8.58 4.84
C VAL A 25 1.39 9.86 5.42
N ILE A 26 0.05 9.97 5.43
CA ILE A 26 -0.67 11.13 5.99
C ILE A 26 -0.45 11.24 7.50
N TYR A 27 -0.49 10.10 8.21
CA TYR A 27 -0.23 10.06 9.65
C TYR A 27 1.23 10.44 9.96
N GLY A 28 2.18 9.93 9.19
CA GLY A 28 3.58 10.33 9.31
C GLY A 28 3.80 11.83 9.05
N GLN A 29 3.02 12.46 8.17
CA GLN A 29 3.01 13.92 7.97
C GLN A 29 2.48 14.68 9.19
N SER A 30 1.50 14.15 9.92
CA SER A 30 1.04 14.78 11.17
C SER A 30 2.09 14.76 12.29
N GLN A 31 3.09 13.87 12.22
CA GLN A 31 4.22 13.79 13.15
C GLN A 31 5.48 14.52 12.64
N THR A 32 5.31 15.51 11.75
CA THR A 32 6.42 16.30 11.20
C THR A 32 7.22 16.98 12.32
N GLY A 33 8.55 16.86 12.26
CA GLY A 33 9.48 17.34 13.29
C GLY A 33 10.07 16.23 14.16
N SER A 34 9.55 15.01 14.10
CA SER A 34 10.13 13.83 14.74
C SER A 34 10.69 12.84 13.70
N TRP A 35 11.84 12.23 14.01
CA TRP A 35 12.42 11.13 13.22
C TRP A 35 11.45 9.95 13.04
N SER A 36 10.56 9.73 14.00
CA SER A 36 9.51 8.71 13.90
C SER A 36 8.50 8.98 12.78
N GLY A 37 8.18 10.25 12.50
CA GLY A 37 7.29 10.64 11.41
C GLY A 37 7.89 10.33 10.05
N LEU A 38 9.19 10.60 9.87
CA LEU A 38 9.93 10.27 8.64
C LEU A 38 9.96 8.76 8.38
N GLY A 39 10.28 7.96 9.40
CA GLY A 39 10.26 6.50 9.29
C GLY A 39 8.88 5.96 8.89
N THR A 40 7.83 6.53 9.47
CA THR A 40 6.43 6.15 9.18
C THR A 40 6.05 6.46 7.72
N GLN A 41 6.45 7.62 7.19
CA GLN A 41 6.25 7.99 5.79
C GLN A 41 7.01 7.05 4.84
N MET A 42 8.25 6.69 5.18
CA MET A 42 9.05 5.75 4.39
C MET A 42 8.41 4.36 4.33
N ILE A 43 7.88 3.86 5.45
CA ILE A 43 7.15 2.59 5.46
C ILE A 43 5.90 2.67 4.57
N GLY A 44 5.14 3.77 4.67
CA GLY A 44 3.98 4.03 3.81
C GLY A 44 4.34 4.00 2.31
N LEU A 45 5.39 4.73 1.93
CA LEU A 45 5.86 4.82 0.54
C LEU A 45 6.41 3.48 0.02
N CYS A 46 7.21 2.78 0.82
CA CYS A 46 7.70 1.44 0.47
C CYS A 46 6.53 0.46 0.24
N GLY A 47 5.49 0.53 1.07
CA GLY A 47 4.29 -0.27 0.91
C GLY A 47 3.54 0.01 -0.40
N ILE A 48 3.37 1.29 -0.75
CA ILE A 48 2.74 1.70 -2.02
C ILE A 48 3.55 1.19 -3.21
N LEU A 49 4.88 1.37 -3.18
CA LEU A 49 5.77 0.93 -4.25
C LEU A 49 5.78 -0.60 -4.41
N ALA A 50 5.77 -1.35 -3.30
CA ALA A 50 5.69 -2.80 -3.33
C ALA A 50 4.37 -3.29 -3.93
N LEU A 51 3.25 -2.66 -3.56
CA LEU A 51 1.93 -2.95 -4.12
C LEU A 51 1.88 -2.66 -5.63
N LEU A 52 2.44 -1.53 -6.04
CA LEU A 52 2.54 -1.16 -7.45
C LEU A 52 3.40 -2.16 -8.21
N TYR A 53 4.56 -2.55 -7.65
CA TYR A 53 5.43 -3.55 -8.26
C TYR A 53 4.72 -4.90 -8.44
N ILE A 54 4.03 -5.40 -7.40
CA ILE A 54 3.29 -6.67 -7.48
C ILE A 54 2.17 -6.59 -8.52
N TYR A 55 1.45 -5.47 -8.57
CA TYR A 55 0.42 -5.23 -9.57
C TYR A 55 1.00 -5.18 -10.98
N ASN A 56 2.18 -4.58 -11.15
CA ASN A 56 2.81 -4.37 -12.45
C ASN A 56 3.68 -5.55 -12.90
N LYS A 57 4.07 -6.45 -12.00
CA LYS A 57 4.91 -7.63 -12.29
C LYS A 57 4.39 -8.49 -13.46
N PRO A 58 3.08 -8.77 -13.59
CA PRO A 58 2.55 -9.53 -14.73
C PRO A 58 2.63 -8.78 -16.06
N TYR A 59 2.80 -7.47 -16.04
CA TYR A 59 2.90 -6.60 -17.22
C TYR A 59 4.35 -6.28 -17.58
N SER A 60 5.31 -6.55 -16.68
CA SER A 60 6.74 -6.42 -16.95
C SER A 60 7.20 -7.61 -17.80
N LYS A 61 7.66 -7.32 -19.02
CA LYS A 61 8.24 -8.30 -19.95
C LYS A 61 9.50 -8.95 -19.38
#